data_AF-A0A953RWL7-F1
#
_entry.id   AF-A0A953RWL7-F1
#
_cell.length_a   1.000
_cell.length_b   1.000
_cell.length_c   1.000
_cell.angle_alpha   90.00
_cell.angle_beta   90.00
_cell.angle_gamma   90.00
#
_symmetry.space_group_name_H-M   'P 1'
#
loop_
_entity.id
_entity.type
_entity.pdbx_description
1 polymer ?
#
loop_
_entity_poly.entity_id
_entity_poly.type
_entity_poly.pdbx_seq_one_letter_code
_entity_poly.pdbx_strand_id
1 'polypeptide(L)'
;MRYLARKIIVLIGLVLPSIAASQDPQVSVNPNPARTETVYNVDSGSCHIQWTLQHSPLNEGIILQRSKCSLAIRQQMPLLAKILEKVLADPSSARSFRTLSVGRLNSLPEMPERLATLAASSEQWDRRAGRPKSGNINAFIQTLVAQKTILGEWQALFEKFGRHIEVSGVETVLVSAAGDLPFFKALQARGIAARDKLPYDCAVWFAVKQP
;
A
#
# COMPACT_ATOMS: atom_id res chain seq x y z
N MET A 1 54.35 62.57 6.14
CA MET A 1 54.83 61.30 5.55
C MET A 1 53.76 60.23 5.72
N ARG A 2 53.55 59.41 4.69
CA ARG A 2 52.29 58.76 4.32
C ARG A 2 51.85 57.63 5.28
N TYR A 3 50.60 57.66 5.72
CA TYR A 3 49.89 56.56 6.39
C TYR A 3 49.46 55.52 5.35
N LEU A 4 49.93 54.27 5.48
CA LEU A 4 49.43 53.12 4.70
C LEU A 4 48.34 52.39 5.51
N ALA A 5 47.10 52.47 5.05
CA ALA A 5 46.00 51.65 5.54
C ALA A 5 46.07 50.24 4.92
N ARG A 6 46.23 49.20 5.74
CA ARG A 6 46.11 47.80 5.32
C ARG A 6 44.63 47.42 5.24
N LYS A 7 44.14 47.10 4.04
CA LYS A 7 42.83 46.48 3.83
C LYS A 7 42.93 44.98 4.14
N ILE A 8 42.17 44.51 5.13
CA ILE A 8 41.95 43.09 5.41
C ILE A 8 40.80 42.62 4.50
N ILE A 9 41.08 41.67 3.62
CA ILE A 9 40.06 40.98 2.81
C ILE A 9 39.66 39.72 3.59
N VAL A 10 38.41 39.67 4.05
CA VAL A 10 37.82 38.47 4.66
C VAL A 10 37.15 37.67 3.54
N LEU A 11 37.74 36.52 3.19
CA LEU A 11 37.14 35.53 2.30
C LEU A 11 36.16 34.67 3.11
N ILE A 12 34.86 34.95 2.97
CA ILE A 12 33.79 34.10 3.49
C ILE A 12 33.66 32.91 2.54
N GLY A 13 34.19 31.76 2.94
CA GLY A 13 33.99 30.49 2.24
C GLY A 13 32.54 30.04 2.40
N LEU A 14 31.77 30.09 1.31
CA LEU A 14 30.46 29.46 1.20
C LEU A 14 30.64 27.93 1.22
N VAL A 15 30.37 27.31 2.37
CA VAL A 15 30.21 25.86 2.47
C VAL A 15 28.84 25.51 1.92
N LEU A 16 28.78 25.03 0.67
CA LEU A 16 27.55 24.46 0.12
C LEU A 16 27.33 23.09 0.78
N PRO A 17 26.16 22.82 1.38
CA PRO A 17 25.85 21.50 1.90
C PRO A 17 25.79 20.51 0.73
N SER A 18 26.61 19.46 0.79
CA SER A 18 26.52 18.32 -0.13
C SER A 18 25.14 17.70 -0.01
N ILE A 19 24.31 17.89 -1.03
CA ILE A 19 23.07 17.13 -1.18
C ILE A 19 23.50 15.68 -1.45
N ALA A 20 23.38 14.83 -0.43
CA ALA A 20 23.56 13.39 -0.61
C ALA A 20 22.62 12.94 -1.71
N ALA A 21 23.18 12.45 -2.82
CA ALA A 21 22.40 11.86 -3.90
C ALA A 21 21.55 10.74 -3.30
N SER A 22 20.23 10.92 -3.28
CA SER A 22 19.29 9.87 -2.90
C SER A 22 19.49 8.72 -3.89
N GLN A 23 20.17 7.66 -3.44
CA GLN A 23 20.33 6.44 -4.24
C GLN A 23 18.94 5.92 -4.60
N ASP A 24 18.76 5.61 -5.88
CA ASP A 24 17.51 5.06 -6.39
C ASP A 24 17.24 3.68 -5.74
N PRO A 25 16.13 3.49 -4.99
CA PRO A 25 15.89 2.28 -4.22
C PRO A 25 15.99 1.01 -5.07
N GLN A 26 16.87 0.08 -4.68
CA GLN A 26 17.06 -1.18 -5.40
C GLN A 26 16.26 -2.30 -4.74
N VAL A 27 15.74 -3.21 -5.57
CA VAL A 27 15.05 -4.41 -5.09
C VAL A 27 16.06 -5.52 -4.84
N SER A 28 16.09 -6.04 -3.62
CA SER A 28 16.83 -7.27 -3.30
C SER A 28 15.94 -8.49 -3.54
N VAL A 29 16.52 -9.55 -4.12
CA VAL A 29 15.83 -10.81 -4.42
C VAL A 29 16.55 -11.93 -3.69
N ASN A 30 15.86 -12.57 -2.75
CA ASN A 30 16.44 -13.52 -1.82
C ASN A 30 15.66 -14.84 -1.87
N PRO A 31 16.13 -15.83 -2.67
CA PRO A 31 15.57 -17.18 -2.65
C PRO A 31 15.83 -17.85 -1.29
N ASN A 32 14.83 -18.56 -0.77
CA ASN A 32 14.92 -19.35 0.46
C ASN A 32 14.42 -20.78 0.20
N PRO A 33 15.30 -21.68 -0.25
CA PRO A 33 14.94 -23.06 -0.58
C PRO A 33 14.34 -23.84 0.59
N ALA A 34 14.81 -23.59 1.82
CA ALA A 34 14.32 -24.26 3.03
C ALA A 34 12.84 -23.96 3.32
N ARG A 35 12.32 -22.83 2.81
CA ARG A 35 10.92 -22.43 2.95
C ARG A 35 10.16 -22.46 1.63
N THR A 36 10.78 -22.95 0.56
CA THR A 36 10.20 -22.96 -0.78
C THR A 36 9.61 -21.59 -1.16
N GLU A 37 10.37 -20.52 -0.97
CA GLU A 37 9.91 -19.16 -1.25
C GLU A 37 11.01 -18.28 -1.84
N THR A 38 10.62 -17.22 -2.55
CA THR A 38 11.52 -16.11 -2.94
C THR A 38 11.00 -14.82 -2.33
N VAL A 39 11.89 -14.07 -1.68
CA VAL A 39 11.55 -12.80 -1.04
C VAL A 39 12.12 -11.63 -1.84
N TYR A 40 11.24 -10.74 -2.28
CA TYR A 40 11.56 -9.48 -2.95
C TYR A 40 11.37 -8.35 -1.95
N ASN A 41 12.41 -7.55 -1.70
CA ASN A 41 12.34 -6.42 -0.76
C ASN A 41 12.79 -5.14 -1.43
N VAL A 42 12.16 -4.03 -1.07
CA VAL A 42 12.63 -2.69 -1.39
C VAL A 42 12.54 -1.80 -0.15
N ASP A 43 13.61 -1.05 0.08
CA ASP A 43 13.76 -0.12 1.18
C ASP A 43 13.94 1.30 0.63
N SER A 44 13.19 2.26 1.17
CA SER A 44 13.33 3.67 0.84
C SER A 44 12.94 4.54 2.03
N GLY A 45 13.95 5.10 2.71
CA GLY A 45 13.74 5.89 3.93
C GLY A 45 13.02 5.07 5.02
N SER A 46 11.84 5.53 5.44
CA SER A 46 11.00 4.84 6.44
C SER A 46 10.06 3.77 5.85
N CYS A 47 10.20 3.46 4.56
CA CYS A 47 9.33 2.52 3.87
C CYS A 47 10.08 1.22 3.58
N HIS A 48 9.56 0.12 4.12
CA HIS A 48 9.99 -1.24 3.82
C HIS A 48 8.82 -2.02 3.24
N ILE A 49 8.96 -2.51 2.00
CA ILE A 49 7.95 -3.34 1.33
C ILE A 49 8.58 -4.68 0.95
N GLN A 50 7.92 -5.76 1.35
CA GLN A 50 8.31 -7.14 1.09
C GLN A 50 7.20 -7.86 0.32
N TRP A 51 7.55 -8.54 -0.76
CA TRP A 51 6.71 -9.54 -1.44
C TRP A 51 7.37 -10.92 -1.31
N THR A 52 6.62 -11.89 -0.79
CA THR A 52 7.08 -13.27 -0.68
C THR A 52 6.31 -14.13 -1.66
N LEU A 53 6.99 -14.59 -2.72
CA LEU A 53 6.46 -15.56 -3.68
C LEU A 53 6.63 -16.97 -3.14
N GLN A 54 5.54 -17.71 -3.05
CA GLN A 54 5.51 -19.08 -2.58
C GLN A 54 5.70 -20.07 -3.74
N HIS A 55 6.56 -21.07 -3.53
CA HIS A 55 6.87 -22.15 -4.49
C HIS A 55 6.38 -23.53 -4.02
N SER A 56 5.78 -23.62 -2.83
CA SER A 56 5.18 -24.88 -2.38
C SER A 56 4.02 -25.27 -3.30
N PRO A 57 3.78 -26.58 -3.57
CA PRO A 57 2.72 -27.01 -4.49
C PRO A 57 1.32 -26.48 -4.16
N LEU A 58 1.02 -26.26 -2.88
CA LEU A 58 -0.27 -25.73 -2.42
C LEU A 58 -0.41 -24.22 -2.58
N ASN A 59 0.70 -23.48 -2.58
CA ASN A 59 0.71 -22.01 -2.62
C ASN A 59 1.46 -21.44 -3.82
N GLU A 60 1.81 -22.27 -4.81
CA GLU A 60 2.52 -21.85 -6.02
C GLU A 60 1.85 -20.60 -6.59
N GLY A 61 2.59 -19.59 -7.05
CA GLY A 61 1.98 -18.43 -7.71
C GLY A 61 1.20 -17.47 -6.80
N ILE A 62 1.21 -17.69 -5.49
CA ILE A 62 0.71 -16.75 -4.49
C ILE A 62 1.87 -15.87 -4.01
N ILE A 63 1.65 -14.55 -4.05
CA ILE A 63 2.52 -13.57 -3.42
C ILE A 63 1.84 -13.00 -2.18
N LEU A 64 2.58 -12.97 -1.07
CA LEU A 64 2.17 -12.32 0.17
C LEU A 64 2.92 -11.01 0.34
N GLN A 65 2.21 -9.89 0.39
CA GLN A 65 2.78 -8.59 0.70
C GLN A 65 2.82 -8.37 2.20
N ARG A 66 3.94 -7.80 2.66
CA ARG A 66 4.08 -7.17 3.97
C ARG A 66 4.68 -5.79 3.76
N SER A 67 4.13 -4.79 4.44
CA SER A 67 4.63 -3.42 4.36
C SER A 67 4.73 -2.82 5.75
N LYS A 68 5.85 -2.17 6.02
CA LYS A 68 6.03 -1.22 7.12
C LYS A 68 6.40 0.09 6.47
N CYS A 69 5.39 0.89 6.14
CA CYS A 69 5.59 2.09 5.35
C CYS A 69 4.62 3.19 5.77
N SER A 70 5.15 4.37 6.03
CA SER A 70 4.37 5.56 6.38
C SER A 70 3.98 6.42 5.18
N LEU A 71 4.51 6.10 3.98
CA LEU A 71 4.23 6.86 2.76
C LEU A 71 2.78 6.67 2.33
N ALA A 72 2.18 7.71 1.75
CA ALA A 72 0.87 7.61 1.12
C ALA A 72 0.88 6.53 0.03
N ILE A 73 -0.26 5.87 -0.22
CA ILE A 73 -0.34 4.73 -1.15
C ILE A 73 0.20 5.08 -2.53
N ARG A 74 -0.14 6.27 -3.04
CA ARG A 74 0.37 6.75 -4.33
C ARG A 74 1.89 6.85 -4.38
N GLN A 75 2.52 7.23 -3.27
CA GLN A 75 3.98 7.36 -3.16
C GLN A 75 4.67 5.99 -3.03
N GLN A 76 3.95 4.94 -2.63
CA GLN A 76 4.47 3.57 -2.60
C GLN A 76 4.50 2.93 -4.00
N MET A 77 3.65 3.38 -4.93
CA MET A 77 3.51 2.76 -6.27
C MET A 77 4.83 2.63 -7.05
N PRO A 78 5.75 3.61 -7.07
CA PRO A 78 7.04 3.46 -7.73
C PRO A 78 7.90 2.34 -7.12
N LEU A 79 7.85 2.14 -5.80
CA LEU A 79 8.59 1.06 -5.12
C LEU A 79 7.98 -0.31 -5.44
N LEU A 80 6.65 -0.39 -5.41
CA LEU A 80 5.91 -1.60 -5.79
C LEU A 80 6.12 -1.96 -7.28
N ALA A 81 6.23 -0.96 -8.16
CA ALA A 81 6.55 -1.17 -9.58
C ALA A 81 7.90 -1.86 -9.76
N LYS A 82 8.91 -1.46 -8.99
CA LYS A 82 10.23 -2.12 -9.05
C LYS A 82 10.17 -3.57 -8.58
N ILE A 83 9.41 -3.85 -7.51
CA ILE A 83 9.21 -5.24 -7.06
C ILE A 83 8.52 -6.04 -8.15
N LEU A 84 7.40 -5.52 -8.70
CA LEU A 84 6.64 -6.21 -9.74
C LEU A 84 7.50 -6.46 -11.00
N GLU A 85 8.31 -5.49 -11.41
CA GLU A 85 9.28 -5.64 -12.50
C GLU A 85 10.22 -6.84 -12.24
N LYS A 86 10.81 -6.94 -11.04
CA LYS A 86 11.69 -8.07 -10.70
C LYS A 86 10.97 -9.41 -10.63
N VAL A 87 9.72 -9.44 -10.16
CA VAL A 87 8.89 -10.64 -10.16
C VAL A 87 8.62 -11.10 -11.60
N LEU A 88 8.30 -10.16 -12.49
CA LEU A 88 7.95 -10.48 -13.88
C LEU A 88 9.17 -10.71 -14.79
N ALA A 89 10.36 -10.28 -14.38
CA ALA A 89 11.61 -10.55 -15.09
C ALA A 89 12.03 -12.03 -15.04
N ASP A 90 11.57 -12.79 -14.04
CA ASP A 90 11.75 -14.24 -13.98
C ASP A 90 10.60 -14.95 -14.73
N PRO A 91 10.87 -15.70 -15.82
CA PRO A 91 9.81 -16.30 -16.64
C PRO A 91 8.91 -17.30 -15.89
N SER A 92 9.45 -18.01 -14.90
CA SER A 92 8.67 -18.97 -14.10
C SER A 92 7.69 -18.25 -13.18
N SER A 93 8.18 -17.24 -12.46
CA SER A 93 7.39 -16.38 -11.58
C SER A 93 6.33 -15.61 -12.37
N ALA A 94 6.70 -15.04 -13.52
CA ALA A 94 5.77 -14.30 -14.39
C ALA A 94 4.60 -15.14 -14.90
N ARG A 95 4.81 -16.45 -15.07
CA ARG A 95 3.80 -17.41 -15.53
C ARG A 95 2.90 -17.91 -14.41
N SER A 96 3.49 -18.17 -13.24
CA SER A 96 2.77 -18.76 -12.10
C SER A 96 2.02 -17.72 -11.27
N PHE A 97 2.47 -16.46 -11.25
CA PHE A 97 1.89 -15.39 -10.43
C PHE A 97 0.42 -15.11 -10.78
N ARG A 98 -0.48 -15.54 -9.89
CA ARG A 98 -1.94 -15.46 -10.06
C ARG A 98 -2.68 -14.85 -8.89
N THR A 99 -2.05 -14.68 -7.74
CA THR A 99 -2.71 -14.16 -6.55
C THR A 99 -1.76 -13.27 -5.75
N LEU A 100 -2.21 -12.08 -5.38
CA LEU A 100 -1.52 -11.18 -4.46
C LEU A 100 -2.37 -10.97 -3.21
N SER A 101 -1.86 -11.36 -2.05
CA SER A 101 -2.39 -10.88 -0.77
C SER A 101 -1.74 -9.55 -0.45
N VAL A 102 -2.52 -8.47 -0.35
CA VAL A 102 -2.00 -7.18 0.12
C VAL A 102 -1.98 -7.06 1.65
N GLY A 103 -2.38 -8.13 2.35
CA GLY A 103 -2.50 -8.16 3.79
C GLY A 103 -3.72 -7.39 4.29
N ARG A 104 -3.60 -6.81 5.49
CA ARG A 104 -4.67 -6.03 6.13
C ARG A 104 -4.66 -4.58 5.66
N LEU A 105 -5.81 -4.00 5.37
CA LEU A 105 -5.90 -2.59 4.97
C LEU A 105 -5.37 -1.63 6.04
N ASN A 106 -5.45 -1.97 7.32
CA ASN A 106 -4.86 -1.15 8.39
C ASN A 106 -3.33 -1.11 8.40
N SER A 107 -2.66 -1.98 7.63
CA SER A 107 -1.22 -1.90 7.41
C SER A 107 -0.84 -0.95 6.27
N LEU A 108 -1.83 -0.43 5.54
CA LEU A 108 -1.66 0.48 4.42
C LEU A 108 -2.16 1.88 4.84
N PRO A 109 -1.30 2.92 4.77
CA PRO A 109 -1.71 4.29 5.04
C PRO A 109 -2.95 4.69 4.23
N GLU A 110 -3.81 5.53 4.82
CA GLU A 110 -5.05 6.06 4.21
C GLU A 110 -6.17 5.03 3.96
N MET A 111 -5.86 3.75 3.75
CA MET A 111 -6.85 2.73 3.35
C MET A 111 -7.99 2.53 4.35
N PRO A 112 -7.75 2.51 5.68
CA PRO A 112 -8.84 2.42 6.66
C PRO A 112 -9.84 3.56 6.57
N GLU A 113 -9.34 4.79 6.38
CA GLU A 113 -10.19 5.97 6.25
C GLU A 113 -10.98 5.93 4.94
N ARG A 114 -10.33 5.55 3.83
CA ARG A 114 -11.01 5.41 2.53
C ARG A 114 -12.13 4.38 2.60
N LEU A 115 -11.89 3.22 3.22
CA LEU A 115 -12.91 2.18 3.40
C LEU A 115 -14.08 2.67 4.28
N ALA A 116 -13.78 3.26 5.43
CA ALA A 116 -14.80 3.76 6.35
C ALA A 116 -15.66 4.86 5.70
N THR A 117 -15.03 5.78 4.97
CA THR A 117 -15.70 6.85 4.23
C THR A 117 -16.62 6.29 3.14
N LEU A 118 -16.14 5.29 2.41
CA LEU A 118 -16.90 4.68 1.32
C LEU A 118 -18.11 3.91 1.85
N ALA A 119 -17.94 3.16 2.93
CA ALA A 119 -19.03 2.46 3.59
C ALA A 119 -20.05 3.44 4.20
N ALA A 120 -19.60 4.53 4.83
CA ALA A 120 -20.48 5.54 5.40
C ALA A 120 -21.37 6.22 4.35
N SER A 121 -20.86 6.37 3.13
CA SER A 121 -21.56 6.94 1.98
C SER A 121 -22.48 5.94 1.27
N SER A 122 -22.41 4.65 1.62
CA SER A 122 -23.20 3.61 0.98
C SER A 122 -24.60 3.52 1.60
N GLU A 123 -25.63 3.66 0.77
CA GLU A 123 -27.02 3.44 1.20
C GLU A 123 -27.29 1.99 1.63
N GLN A 124 -26.44 1.04 1.22
CA GLN A 124 -26.55 -0.36 1.59
C GLN A 124 -25.89 -0.69 2.93
N TRP A 125 -25.17 0.25 3.54
CA TRP A 125 -24.58 0.08 4.87
C TRP A 125 -25.51 0.62 5.96
N ASP A 126 -25.79 -0.19 6.98
CA ASP A 126 -26.45 0.28 8.20
C ASP A 126 -25.38 0.77 9.18
N ARG A 127 -25.19 2.09 9.23
CA ARG A 127 -24.24 2.75 10.15
C ARG A 127 -24.57 2.56 11.63
N ARG A 128 -25.82 2.27 11.99
CA ARG A 128 -26.18 2.02 13.40
C ARG A 128 -25.83 0.59 13.79
N ALA A 129 -26.13 -0.37 12.91
CA ALA A 129 -25.88 -1.78 13.17
C ALA A 129 -24.42 -2.18 12.92
N GLY A 130 -23.69 -1.48 12.03
CA GLY A 130 -22.33 -1.81 11.65
C GLY A 130 -22.24 -3.02 10.72
N ARG A 131 -23.19 -3.14 9.80
CA ARG A 131 -23.28 -4.25 8.83
C ARG A 131 -24.01 -3.82 7.56
N PRO A 132 -23.88 -4.54 6.44
CA PRO A 132 -24.75 -4.29 5.29
C PRO A 132 -26.22 -4.56 5.66
N LYS A 133 -27.14 -3.82 5.03
CA LYS A 133 -28.59 -4.00 5.20
C LYS A 133 -29.07 -5.38 4.72
N SER A 134 -28.32 -6.00 3.81
CA SER A 134 -28.59 -7.34 3.28
C SER A 134 -27.29 -8.07 2.89
N GLY A 135 -27.31 -9.40 2.93
CA GLY A 135 -26.23 -10.23 2.43
C GLY A 135 -25.05 -10.41 3.40
N ASN A 136 -23.93 -10.90 2.86
CA ASN A 136 -22.72 -11.20 3.62
C ASN A 136 -21.79 -9.98 3.68
N ILE A 137 -21.21 -9.71 4.87
CA ILE A 137 -20.32 -8.56 5.07
C ILE A 137 -19.05 -8.63 4.21
N ASN A 138 -18.42 -9.80 4.06
CA ASN A 138 -17.22 -9.94 3.24
C ASN A 138 -17.53 -9.65 1.77
N ALA A 139 -18.65 -10.18 1.25
CA ALA A 139 -19.08 -9.91 -0.12
C ALA A 139 -19.36 -8.42 -0.34
N PHE A 140 -20.03 -7.76 0.61
CA PHE A 140 -20.27 -6.32 0.55
C PHE A 140 -18.96 -5.51 0.55
N ILE A 141 -18.03 -5.83 1.45
CA ILE A 141 -16.73 -5.13 1.51
C ILE A 141 -15.89 -5.42 0.28
N GLN A 142 -15.95 -6.62 -0.29
CA GLN A 142 -15.31 -6.95 -1.57
C GLN A 142 -15.80 -6.01 -2.68
N THR A 143 -17.11 -5.75 -2.78
CA THR A 143 -17.65 -4.76 -3.72
C THR A 143 -17.13 -3.35 -3.47
N LEU A 144 -17.00 -2.93 -2.20
CA LEU A 144 -16.46 -1.61 -1.87
C LEU A 144 -14.96 -1.50 -2.22
N VAL A 145 -14.15 -2.50 -1.88
CA VAL A 145 -12.71 -2.52 -2.15
C VAL A 145 -12.43 -2.59 -3.66
N ALA A 146 -13.31 -3.21 -4.44
CA ALA A 146 -13.20 -3.25 -5.90
C ALA A 146 -13.44 -1.89 -6.57
N GLN A 147 -13.93 -0.87 -5.86
CA GLN A 147 -14.13 0.46 -6.42
C GLN A 147 -12.81 1.17 -6.68
N LYS A 148 -12.77 1.99 -7.74
CA LYS A 148 -11.59 2.74 -8.18
C LYS A 148 -10.97 3.63 -7.10
N THR A 149 -11.78 4.13 -6.16
CA THR A 149 -11.29 4.93 -5.02
C THR A 149 -10.34 4.17 -4.08
N ILE A 150 -10.46 2.84 -4.03
CA ILE A 150 -9.60 1.96 -3.24
C ILE A 150 -8.57 1.26 -4.13
N LEU A 151 -8.99 0.69 -5.25
CA LEU A 151 -8.14 -0.18 -6.06
C LEU A 151 -7.37 0.55 -7.17
N GLY A 152 -7.71 1.82 -7.46
CA GLY A 152 -7.28 2.50 -8.68
C GLY A 152 -5.76 2.60 -8.85
N GLU A 153 -5.01 2.90 -7.78
CA GLU A 153 -3.55 2.96 -7.84
C GLU A 153 -2.93 1.59 -8.16
N TRP A 154 -3.49 0.51 -7.61
CA TRP A 154 -3.04 -0.85 -7.86
C TRP A 154 -3.39 -1.33 -9.26
N GLN A 155 -4.59 -1.03 -9.76
CA GLN A 155 -4.98 -1.32 -11.14
C GLN A 155 -4.01 -0.66 -12.12
N ALA A 156 -3.79 0.65 -11.97
CA ALA A 156 -2.89 1.40 -12.83
C ALA A 156 -1.43 0.90 -12.74
N LEU A 157 -1.00 0.38 -11.59
CA LEU A 157 0.29 -0.27 -11.44
C LEU A 157 0.38 -1.54 -12.29
N PHE A 158 -0.57 -2.47 -12.13
CA PHE A 158 -0.52 -3.76 -12.84
C PHE A 158 -0.73 -3.60 -14.35
N GLU A 159 -1.58 -2.67 -14.77
CA GLU A 159 -1.83 -2.36 -16.19
C GLU A 159 -0.55 -1.94 -16.93
N LYS A 160 0.36 -1.20 -16.28
CA LYS A 160 1.66 -0.81 -16.86
C LYS A 160 2.54 -2.00 -17.24
N PHE A 161 2.34 -3.15 -16.60
CA PHE A 161 3.09 -4.38 -16.85
C PHE A 161 2.29 -5.38 -17.68
N GLY A 162 1.20 -4.94 -18.34
CA GLY A 162 0.32 -5.81 -19.10
C GLY A 162 -0.25 -6.91 -18.21
N ARG A 163 -0.79 -6.54 -17.04
CA ARG A 163 -1.50 -7.41 -16.11
C ARG A 163 -2.79 -6.72 -15.66
N HIS A 164 -3.76 -7.52 -15.26
CA HIS A 164 -5.00 -7.02 -14.65
C HIS A 164 -5.16 -7.60 -13.24
N ILE A 165 -5.79 -6.83 -12.36
CA ILE A 165 -6.14 -7.30 -11.03
C ILE A 165 -7.62 -7.08 -10.73
N GLU A 166 -8.17 -8.02 -9.98
CA GLU A 166 -9.53 -7.98 -9.45
C GLU A 166 -9.51 -8.40 -7.99
N VAL A 167 -10.40 -7.84 -7.16
CA VAL A 167 -10.54 -8.30 -5.77
C VAL A 167 -11.18 -9.69 -5.78
N SER A 168 -10.40 -10.70 -5.45
CA SER A 168 -10.84 -12.10 -5.42
C SER A 168 -11.37 -12.52 -4.06
N GLY A 169 -10.95 -11.85 -2.98
CA GLY A 169 -11.37 -12.18 -1.64
C GLY A 169 -11.17 -11.07 -0.64
N VAL A 170 -12.09 -11.01 0.33
CA VAL A 170 -12.00 -10.18 1.52
C VAL A 170 -12.31 -11.04 2.74
N GLU A 171 -11.50 -10.92 3.78
CA GLU A 171 -11.64 -11.70 5.00
C GLU A 171 -11.46 -10.83 6.24
N THR A 172 -11.97 -11.31 7.39
CA THR A 172 -11.70 -10.70 8.70
C THR A 172 -12.02 -9.20 8.76
N VAL A 173 -13.22 -8.84 8.29
CA VAL A 173 -13.71 -7.45 8.33
C VAL A 173 -13.84 -7.01 9.78
N LEU A 174 -13.18 -5.91 10.13
CA LEU A 174 -13.31 -5.25 11.42
C LEU A 174 -14.16 -3.99 11.29
N VAL A 175 -15.05 -3.84 12.26
CA VAL A 175 -15.99 -2.72 12.37
C VAL A 175 -15.80 -2.10 13.75
N SER A 176 -15.73 -0.77 13.81
CA SER A 176 -15.68 -0.02 15.07
C SER A 176 -16.62 1.18 15.01
N ALA A 177 -16.94 1.74 16.18
CA ALA A 177 -17.56 3.07 16.21
C ALA A 177 -16.58 4.11 15.65
N ALA A 178 -17.08 5.06 14.88
CA ALA A 178 -16.27 6.06 14.19
C ALA A 178 -15.43 6.88 15.18
N GLY A 179 -15.97 7.17 16.37
CA GLY A 179 -15.30 7.91 17.43
C GLY A 179 -14.05 7.23 17.99
N ASP A 180 -13.94 5.91 17.84
CA ASP A 180 -12.80 5.11 18.32
C ASP A 180 -11.69 4.98 17.27
N LEU A 181 -11.93 5.48 16.04
CA LEU A 181 -10.96 5.39 14.94
C LEU A 181 -9.96 6.54 15.02
N PRO A 182 -8.66 6.29 14.75
CA PRO A 182 -7.62 7.32 14.85
C PRO A 182 -7.78 8.46 13.84
N PHE A 183 -8.60 8.26 12.80
CA PHE A 183 -8.95 9.25 11.77
C PHE A 183 -10.38 9.81 11.95
N PHE A 184 -10.98 9.71 13.14
CA PHE A 184 -12.33 10.20 13.39
C PHE A 184 -12.53 11.67 13.00
N LYS A 185 -11.53 12.54 13.20
CA LYS A 185 -11.64 13.95 12.83
C LYS A 185 -11.91 14.16 11.33
N ALA A 186 -11.30 13.33 10.47
CA ALA A 186 -11.55 13.36 9.03
C ALA A 186 -12.95 12.85 8.69
N LEU A 187 -13.44 11.81 9.38
CA LEU A 187 -14.81 11.31 9.23
C LEU A 187 -15.85 12.34 9.70
N GLN A 188 -15.60 12.99 10.84
CA GLN A 188 -16.47 14.00 11.43
C GLN A 188 -16.67 15.20 10.49
N ALA A 189 -15.61 15.64 9.81
CA ALA A 189 -15.69 16.69 8.80
C ALA A 189 -16.62 16.35 7.62
N ARG A 190 -16.97 15.06 7.45
CA ARG A 190 -17.90 14.55 6.44
C ARG A 190 -19.31 14.27 7.01
N GLY A 191 -19.60 14.72 8.23
CA GLY A 191 -20.90 14.53 8.88
C GLY A 191 -21.13 13.13 9.46
N ILE A 192 -20.07 12.32 9.62
CA ILE A 192 -20.16 11.01 10.26
C ILE A 192 -20.20 11.20 11.78
N ALA A 193 -21.19 10.59 12.45
CA ALA A 193 -21.33 10.69 13.89
C ALA A 193 -20.38 9.72 14.61
N ALA A 194 -19.90 10.09 15.80
CA ALA A 194 -18.98 9.25 16.60
C ALA A 194 -19.52 7.83 16.87
N ARG A 195 -20.84 7.68 16.97
CA ARG A 195 -21.52 6.41 17.22
C ARG A 195 -21.74 5.55 15.96
N ASP A 196 -21.50 6.10 14.77
CA ASP A 196 -21.68 5.34 13.53
C ASP A 196 -20.65 4.21 13.50
N LYS A 197 -21.09 2.98 13.27
CA LYS A 197 -20.25 1.79 13.15
C LYS A 197 -19.81 1.63 11.70
N LEU A 198 -18.51 1.68 11.46
CA LEU A 198 -17.92 1.65 10.12
C LEU A 198 -16.86 0.56 9.99
N PRO A 199 -16.79 -0.13 8.84
CA PRO A 199 -15.71 -1.04 8.55
C PRO A 199 -14.44 -0.21 8.30
N TYR A 200 -13.32 -0.63 8.87
CA TYR A 200 -12.06 0.10 8.73
C TYR A 200 -10.88 -0.79 8.35
N ASP A 201 -11.07 -2.11 8.41
CA ASP A 201 -9.98 -3.04 8.13
C ASP A 201 -10.53 -4.38 7.65
N CYS A 202 -9.76 -5.03 6.79
CA CYS A 202 -9.99 -6.38 6.30
C CYS A 202 -8.70 -6.89 5.64
N ALA A 203 -8.54 -8.21 5.55
CA ALA A 203 -7.54 -8.81 4.69
C ALA A 203 -8.05 -8.83 3.24
N VAL A 204 -7.19 -8.47 2.28
CA VAL A 204 -7.57 -8.33 0.87
C VAL A 204 -6.68 -9.18 -0.02
N TRP A 205 -7.33 -9.86 -0.95
CA TRP A 205 -6.72 -10.73 -1.95
C TRP A 205 -7.09 -10.24 -3.35
N PHE A 206 -6.09 -10.17 -4.22
CA PHE A 206 -6.26 -9.89 -5.63
C PHE A 206 -6.01 -11.15 -6.45
N ALA A 207 -6.91 -11.44 -7.40
CA ALA A 207 -6.58 -12.29 -8.54
C ALA A 207 -5.75 -11.47 -9.53
N VAL A 208 -4.66 -12.03 -10.01
CA VAL A 208 -3.78 -11.44 -11.03
C VAL A 208 -4.00 -12.20 -12.31
N LYS A 209 -4.43 -11.50 -13.36
CA LYS A 209 -4.72 -12.06 -14.67
C LYS A 209 -3.67 -11.63 -15.67
N GLN A 210 -3.28 -12.60 -16.50
CA GLN A 210 -2.62 -12.29 -17.76
C GLN A 210 -3.67 -11.74 -18.73
N PRO A 211 -3.28 -10.82 -19.63
CA PRO A 211 -4.16 -10.29 -20.66
C PRO A 211 -4.67 -11.39 -21.60
#